data_AF-K1L5L6-F1
#
_entry.id   AF-K1L5L6-F1
#
_cell.length_a   1.000
_cell.length_b   1.000
_cell.length_c   1.000
_cell.angle_alpha   90.00
_cell.angle_beta   90.00
_cell.angle_gamma   90.00
#
_symmetry.space_group_name_H-M   'P 1'
#
loop_
_entity.id
_entity.type
_entity.pdbx_description
1 polymer ?
#
loop_
_entity_poly.entity_id
_entity_poly.type
_entity_poly.pdbx_seq_one_letter_code
_entity_poly.pdbx_strand_id
1 'polypeptide(L)' 'MNKVDVMKDIDELMDMYCADCLVIQDLRKERGKHGAHRFCIESCTVGEQLQFLGKEIMKVSEK' A
#
# COMPACT_ATOMS: atom_id res chain seq x y z
N MET A 1 4.42 -18.18 1.19
CA MET A 1 4.83 -17.33 0.06
C MET A 1 6.33 -17.37 -0.08
N ASN A 2 6.84 -17.35 -1.31
CA ASN A 2 8.21 -16.93 -1.58
C ASN A 2 8.24 -15.39 -1.76
N LYS A 3 9.42 -14.77 -1.73
CA LYS A 3 9.56 -13.31 -1.84
C LYS A 3 8.97 -12.73 -3.13
N VAL A 4 9.07 -13.46 -4.24
CA VAL A 4 8.58 -13.02 -5.56
C VAL A 4 7.06 -12.95 -5.58
N ASP A 5 6.38 -13.95 -4.99
CA ASP A 5 4.92 -13.97 -4.90
C ASP A 5 4.41 -12.74 -4.13
N VAL A 6 5.02 -12.42 -2.97
CA VAL A 6 4.58 -11.27 -2.17
C VAL A 6 4.79 -9.94 -2.89
N MET A 7 5.89 -9.80 -3.63
CA MET A 7 6.15 -8.61 -4.44
C MET A 7 5.10 -8.47 -5.54
N LYS A 8 4.74 -9.56 -6.21
CA LYS A 8 3.69 -9.57 -7.24
C LYS A 8 2.33 -9.14 -6.67
N ASP A 9 1.96 -9.65 -5.48
CA ASP A 9 0.72 -9.27 -4.82
C ASP A 9 0.68 -7.78 -4.45
N ILE A 10 1.83 -7.22 -4.02
CA ILE A 10 1.97 -5.78 -3.76
C ILE A 10 1.78 -4.97 -5.04
N ASP A 11 2.45 -5.35 -6.12
CA ASP A 11 2.38 -4.65 -7.40
C ASP A 11 0.94 -4.67 -7.94
N GLU A 12 0.26 -5.83 -7.90
CA GLU A 12 -1.13 -5.96 -8.34
C GLU A 12 -2.10 -5.07 -7.53
N LEU A 13 -1.96 -5.02 -6.19
CA LEU A 13 -2.78 -4.13 -5.35
C LEU A 13 -2.52 -2.65 -5.66
N MET A 14 -1.26 -2.29 -5.90
CA MET A 14 -0.89 -0.92 -6.24
C MET A 14 -1.45 -0.49 -7.59
N ASP A 15 -1.33 -1.34 -8.61
CA ASP A 15 -1.81 -1.04 -9.96
C ASP A 15 -3.34 -1.02 -10.01
N MET A 16 -4.01 -1.97 -9.36
CA MET A 16 -5.46 -2.09 -9.42
C MET A 16 -6.19 -0.99 -8.61
N TYR A 17 -5.63 -0.59 -7.47
CA TYR A 17 -6.35 0.27 -6.52
C TYR A 17 -5.64 1.59 -6.20
N CYS A 18 -4.32 1.65 -6.27
CA CYS A 18 -3.56 2.82 -5.80
C CYS A 18 -3.13 3.79 -6.92
N ALA A 19 -2.87 3.29 -8.13
CA ALA A 19 -2.30 4.07 -9.25
C ALA A 19 -3.11 5.34 -9.55
N ASP A 20 -4.42 5.22 -9.67
CA ASP A 20 -5.35 6.33 -9.94
C ASP A 20 -6.41 6.49 -8.83
N CYS A 21 -6.00 6.28 -7.58
CA CYS A 21 -6.89 6.36 -6.43
C CYS A 21 -7.50 7.78 -6.28
N LEU A 22 -8.79 7.95 -6.58
CA LEU A 22 -9.47 9.25 -6.47
C LEU A 22 -9.41 9.82 -5.05
N VAL A 23 -9.50 8.94 -4.03
CA VAL A 23 -9.42 9.35 -2.62
C VAL A 23 -8.06 9.99 -2.31
N ILE A 24 -6.94 9.41 -2.78
CA ILE A 24 -5.63 10.03 -2.53
C ILE A 24 -5.46 11.33 -3.31
N GLN A 25 -6.04 11.43 -4.51
CA GLN A 25 -5.99 12.65 -5.31
C GLN A 25 -6.73 13.80 -4.63
N ASP A 26 -7.90 13.55 -4.06
CA ASP A 26 -8.68 14.57 -3.36
C ASP A 26 -8.06 14.92 -2.00
N LEU A 27 -7.61 13.93 -1.23
CA LEU A 27 -6.91 14.18 0.03
C LEU A 27 -5.60 14.96 -0.16
N ARG A 28 -4.93 14.83 -1.32
CA ARG A 28 -3.74 15.63 -1.64
C ARG A 28 -4.09 17.12 -1.80
N LYS A 29 -5.28 17.44 -2.34
CA LYS A 29 -5.76 18.82 -2.47
C LYS A 29 -6.16 19.38 -1.11
N GLU A 30 -6.83 18.58 -0.28
CA GLU A 30 -7.36 19.01 1.01
C GLU A 30 -6.31 19.07 2.14
N ARG A 31 -5.45 18.05 2.23
CA ARG A 31 -4.56 17.81 3.38
C ARG A 31 -3.07 17.80 3.00
N GLY A 32 -2.78 18.05 1.73
CA GLY A 32 -1.42 17.95 1.18
C GLY A 32 -0.92 16.50 1.06
N LYS A 33 0.29 16.36 0.52
CA LYS A 33 0.91 15.06 0.25
C LYS A 33 1.02 14.18 1.50
N HIS A 34 1.45 14.74 2.62
CA HIS A 34 1.68 13.98 3.84
C HIS A 34 0.37 13.50 4.48
N GLY A 35 -0.65 14.36 4.52
CA GLY A 35 -1.98 13.99 5.03
C GLY A 35 -2.66 12.91 4.20
N ALA A 36 -2.54 12.99 2.87
CA ALA A 36 -3.08 11.97 1.97
C ALA A 36 -2.39 10.62 2.14
N HIS A 37 -1.05 10.60 2.22
CA HIS A 37 -0.30 9.36 2.44
C HIS A 37 -0.59 8.77 3.83
N ARG A 38 -0.72 9.61 4.87
CA ARG A 38 -1.08 9.15 6.21
C ARG A 38 -2.43 8.44 6.22
N PHE A 39 -3.43 8.95 5.51
CA PHE A 39 -4.70 8.23 5.34
C PHE A 39 -4.51 6.85 4.70
N CYS A 40 -3.70 6.75 3.63
CA CYS A 40 -3.44 5.47 3.00
C CYS A 40 -2.82 4.45 3.97
N ILE A 41 -1.92 4.89 4.84
CA ILE A 41 -1.25 4.02 5.81
C ILE A 41 -2.12 3.70 7.03
N GLU A 42 -2.92 4.65 7.52
CA GLU A 42 -3.64 4.51 8.81
C GLU A 42 -5.13 4.20 8.67
N SER A 43 -5.72 4.32 7.47
CA SER A 43 -7.19 4.26 7.32
C SER A 43 -7.69 3.65 6.01
N CYS A 44 -6.81 3.41 5.03
CA CYS A 44 -7.19 2.73 3.79
C CYS A 44 -7.03 1.22 3.94
N THR A 45 -8.09 0.47 3.64
CA THR A 45 -8.07 -1.00 3.69
C THR A 45 -7.03 -1.61 2.75
N VAL A 46 -6.80 -1.03 1.57
CA VAL A 46 -5.72 -1.46 0.66
C VAL A 46 -4.36 -1.18 1.28
N GLY A 47 -4.18 -0.05 1.96
CA GLY A 47 -2.94 0.25 2.66
C GLY A 47 -2.67 -0.66 3.85
N GLU A 48 -3.70 -1.09 4.58
CA GLU A 48 -3.59 -2.13 5.61
C GLU A 48 -3.11 -3.46 5.03
N GLN A 49 -3.62 -3.85 3.85
CA GLN A 49 -3.17 -5.05 3.14
C GLN A 49 -1.71 -4.92 2.68
N LEU A 50 -1.33 -3.77 2.12
CA LEU A 50 0.07 -3.50 1.73
C LEU A 50 1.02 -3.56 2.94
N GLN A 51 0.61 -3.04 4.11
CA GLN A 51 1.40 -3.20 5.33
C GLN A 51 1.56 -4.66 5.76
N PHE A 52 0.50 -5.46 5.64
CA PHE A 52 0.56 -6.88 5.94
C PHE A 52 1.55 -7.60 5.01
N LEU A 53 1.45 -7.41 3.69
CA LEU A 53 2.36 -7.99 2.71
C LEU A 53 3.81 -7.54 2.94
N GLY A 54 4.03 -6.27 3.29
CA GLY A 54 5.36 -5.76 3.66
C GLY A 54 5.98 -6.50 4.87
N LYS A 55 5.17 -6.82 5.89
CA LYS A 55 5.62 -7.63 7.04
C LYS A 55 5.95 -9.06 6.63
N GLU A 56 5.17 -9.66 5.72
CA GLU A 56 5.44 -11.00 5.21
C GLU A 56 6.75 -11.05 4.40
N ILE A 57 7.07 -10.01 3.61
CA ILE A 57 8.37 -9.91 2.91
C ILE A 57 9.54 -9.94 3.89
N MET A 58 9.45 -9.21 5.00
CA MET A 58 10.52 -9.17 6.00
C MET A 58 10.75 -10.56 6.62
N LYS A 59 9.67 -11.27 6.98
CA LYS A 59 9.75 -12.65 7.51
C LYS A 59 10.38 -13.65 6.54
N VAL A 60 10.14 -13.48 5.23
CA VAL A 60 10.71 -14.34 4.19
C VAL A 60 12.19 -13.99 3.93
N SER A 61 12.60 -12.75 4.16
CA SER A 61 13.97 -12.28 3.91
C SER A 61 14.96 -12.58 5.05
N GLU A 62 14.44 -12.88 6.25
CA GLU A 62 15.24 -13.24 7.44
C GLU A 62 15.53 -14.75 7.56
N LYS A 63 15.01 -15.56 6.63
CA LYS A 63 15.27 -17.01 6.54
C LYS A 63 16.26 -17.33 5.43
#